data_AF-A0A3R7H1Y4-F1
#
_entry.id   AF-A0A3R7H1Y4-F1
#
_cell.length_a   1.000
_cell.length_b   1.000
_cell.length_c   1.000
_cell.angle_alpha   90.00
_cell.angle_beta   90.00
_cell.angle_gamma   90.00
#
_symmetry.space_group_name_H-M   'P 1'
#
loop_
_entity.id
_entity.type
_entity.pdbx_description
1 polymer ?
#
loop_
_entity_poly.entity_id
_entity_poly.type
_entity_poly.pdbx_seq_one_letter_code
_entity_poly.pdbx_strand_id
1 'polypeptide(L)'
;MAKQRFQTSPYRDLTLTLKDRRMLMELENDMVEDTFRKYETYVMENCQVNLNRWKHVKSKDDLHIYVKRTERVQSIGSKLRELFKRRSGDAASNKMPIVLSVGTFKGKLDDLMFGTLNHTKDIMHVKSSYVGDYNDGAVLATLATPTTEEPFRSLTVKWFQIDLPFSSTGLIRNRDFICLEASGFLHLTNGSIAIAQHFESELVCGWHLCVMCRGPCVRDWTPREGNM
;
A
#
# COMPACT_ATOMS: atom_id res chain seq x y z
N MET A 1 7.53 -30.29 6.93
CA MET A 1 8.14 -29.41 7.96
C MET A 1 7.59 -28.01 7.75
N ALA A 2 6.98 -27.40 8.77
CA ALA A 2 6.54 -26.01 8.66
C ALA A 2 7.78 -25.11 8.51
N LYS A 3 7.89 -24.36 7.41
CA LYS A 3 8.93 -23.36 7.22
C LYS A 3 8.72 -22.32 8.33
N GLN A 4 9.72 -22.10 9.19
CA GLN A 4 9.62 -21.07 10.23
C GLN A 4 9.43 -19.72 9.53
N ARG A 5 8.27 -19.11 9.76
CA ARG A 5 7.94 -17.74 9.30
C ARG A 5 8.49 -16.76 10.32
N PHE A 6 8.95 -15.60 9.86
CA PHE A 6 9.52 -14.54 10.68
C PHE A 6 10.78 -14.90 11.47
N GLN A 7 11.87 -15.15 10.75
CA GLN A 7 13.19 -15.35 11.35
C GLN A 7 13.79 -14.03 11.85
N THR A 8 15.01 -14.08 12.40
CA THR A 8 15.80 -12.88 12.72
C THR A 8 15.98 -12.07 11.44
N SER A 9 15.58 -10.78 11.48
CA SER A 9 15.73 -9.87 10.34
C SER A 9 17.16 -9.93 9.80
N PRO A 10 17.36 -10.07 8.48
CA PRO A 10 18.70 -10.02 7.89
C PRO A 10 19.29 -8.59 7.95
N TYR A 11 18.44 -7.59 8.16
CA TYR A 11 18.82 -6.20 8.35
C TYR A 11 18.89 -5.85 9.84
N ARG A 12 19.91 -5.06 10.19
CA ARG A 12 20.00 -4.41 11.49
C ARG A 12 18.98 -3.27 11.58
N ASP A 13 18.67 -2.86 12.80
CA ASP A 13 17.88 -1.66 13.05
C ASP A 13 18.48 -0.45 12.32
N LEU A 14 17.64 0.24 11.57
CA LEU A 14 18.05 1.35 10.72
C LEU A 14 18.11 2.63 11.55
N THR A 15 19.33 3.05 11.89
CA THR A 15 19.55 4.33 12.58
C THR A 15 19.48 5.46 11.56
N LEU A 16 18.39 6.24 11.61
CA LEU A 16 18.17 7.37 10.71
C LEU A 16 18.73 8.67 11.30
N THR A 17 19.46 9.44 10.49
CA THR A 17 19.86 10.80 10.87
C THR A 17 18.66 11.74 10.91
N LEU A 18 18.76 12.88 11.62
CA LEU A 18 17.70 13.90 11.60
C LEU A 18 17.34 14.37 10.18
N LYS A 19 18.34 14.43 9.29
CA LYS A 19 18.16 14.80 7.89
C LYS A 19 17.34 13.74 7.13
N ASP A 20 17.69 12.47 7.30
CA ASP A 20 16.99 11.38 6.62
C ASP A 20 15.55 11.24 7.12
N ARG A 21 15.33 11.41 8.43
CA ARG A 21 13.98 11.42 9.01
C ARG A 21 13.11 12.50 8.39
N ARG A 22 13.64 13.73 8.27
CA ARG A 22 12.93 14.84 7.63
C ARG A 22 12.60 14.54 6.17
N MET A 23 13.57 14.02 5.41
CA MET A 23 13.36 13.66 4.01
C MET A 23 12.27 12.60 3.82
N LEU A 24 12.22 11.60 4.69
CA LEU A 24 11.20 10.55 4.65
C LEU A 24 9.80 11.09 5.04
N MET A 25 9.72 12.04 5.98
CA MET A 25 8.47 12.72 6.31
C MET A 25 7.99 13.65 5.18
N GLU A 26 8.90 14.35 4.51
CA GLU A 26 8.57 15.14 3.31
C GLU A 26 8.05 14.24 2.19
N LEU A 27 8.71 13.09 1.96
CA LEU A 27 8.26 12.10 0.99
C LEU A 27 6.86 11.55 1.32
N GLU A 28 6.57 11.29 2.59
CA GLU A 28 5.24 10.89 3.04
C GLU A 28 4.18 11.94 2.65
N ASN A 29 4.43 13.21 2.97
CA ASN A 29 3.50 14.30 2.66
C ASN A 29 3.22 14.39 1.15
N ASP A 30 4.27 14.34 0.32
CA ASP A 30 4.14 14.36 -1.14
C ASP A 30 3.28 13.19 -1.65
N MET A 31 3.46 11.99 -1.06
CA MET A 31 2.70 10.79 -1.44
C MET A 31 1.24 10.85 -0.99
N VAL A 32 0.97 11.39 0.20
CA VAL A 32 -0.39 11.62 0.72
C VAL A 32 -1.10 12.64 -0.16
N GLU A 33 -0.44 13.73 -0.53
CA GLU A 33 -1.03 14.77 -1.37
C GLU A 33 -1.31 14.29 -2.80
N ASP A 34 -0.37 13.57 -3.43
CA ASP A 34 -0.57 12.96 -4.76
C ASP A 34 -1.71 11.94 -4.76
N THR A 35 -1.82 11.15 -3.69
CA THR A 35 -2.93 10.23 -3.48
C THR A 35 -4.26 10.95 -3.36
N PHE A 36 -4.29 12.00 -2.54
CA PHE A 36 -5.49 12.75 -2.27
C PHE A 36 -6.04 13.38 -3.56
N ARG A 37 -5.19 14.01 -4.37
CA ARG A 37 -5.56 14.55 -5.69
C ARG A 37 -6.16 13.50 -6.62
N LYS A 38 -5.61 12.29 -6.65
CA LYS A 38 -6.16 11.18 -7.46
C LYS A 38 -7.52 10.72 -6.96
N TYR A 39 -7.69 10.64 -5.64
CA TYR A 39 -8.96 10.30 -5.02
C TYR A 39 -10.03 11.37 -5.32
N GLU A 40 -9.70 12.65 -5.14
CA GLU A 40 -10.62 13.74 -5.45
C GLU A 40 -11.07 13.70 -6.92
N THR A 41 -10.13 13.51 -7.84
CA THR A 41 -10.44 13.35 -9.28
C THR A 41 -11.41 12.18 -9.50
N TYR A 42 -11.17 11.03 -8.86
CA TYR A 42 -12.04 9.86 -8.97
C TYR A 42 -13.45 10.12 -8.42
N VAL A 43 -13.59 10.83 -7.31
CA VAL A 43 -14.89 11.23 -6.74
C VAL A 43 -15.61 12.21 -7.66
N MET A 44 -14.89 13.20 -8.20
CA MET A 44 -15.44 14.18 -9.15
C MET A 44 -15.91 13.52 -10.46
N GLU A 45 -15.30 12.40 -10.85
CA GLU A 45 -15.73 11.56 -11.98
C GLU A 45 -16.85 10.54 -11.60
N ASN A 46 -17.68 10.87 -10.60
CA ASN A 46 -18.79 10.03 -10.12
C ASN A 46 -18.38 8.61 -9.69
N CYS A 47 -17.16 8.48 -9.17
CA CYS A 47 -16.59 7.23 -8.73
C CYS A 47 -16.53 6.17 -9.84
N GLN A 48 -16.32 6.59 -11.09
CA GLN A 48 -16.20 5.69 -12.23
C GLN A 48 -14.74 5.51 -12.64
N VAL A 49 -14.36 4.26 -12.91
CA VAL A 49 -13.02 3.96 -13.42
C VAL A 49 -13.01 4.20 -14.93
N ASN A 50 -12.15 5.10 -15.41
CA ASN A 50 -11.97 5.34 -16.84
C ASN A 50 -11.34 4.11 -17.55
N LEU A 51 -12.17 3.35 -18.27
CA LEU A 51 -11.77 2.10 -18.93
C LEU A 51 -10.87 2.28 -20.17
N ASN A 52 -10.78 3.50 -20.72
CA ASN A 52 -9.82 3.84 -21.78
C ASN A 52 -8.39 3.90 -21.22
N ARG A 53 -8.25 4.29 -19.96
CA ARG A 53 -6.97 4.33 -19.23
C ARG A 53 -6.70 3.08 -18.40
N TRP A 54 -7.74 2.39 -17.94
CA TRP A 54 -7.62 1.25 -17.03
C TRP A 54 -8.20 -0.02 -17.66
N LYS A 55 -7.44 -1.10 -17.67
CA LYS A 55 -7.90 -2.42 -18.12
C LYS A 55 -8.33 -3.21 -16.89
N HIS A 56 -9.58 -3.67 -16.86
CA HIS A 56 -10.06 -4.60 -15.83
C HIS A 56 -9.31 -5.94 -15.91
N VAL A 57 -8.94 -6.48 -14.74
CA VAL A 57 -8.16 -7.73 -14.63
C VAL A 57 -8.92 -8.78 -13.85
N LYS A 58 -9.54 -8.41 -12.73
CA LYS A 58 -10.19 -9.35 -11.83
C LYS A 58 -11.27 -8.67 -11.02
N SER A 59 -12.32 -9.40 -10.70
CA SER A 59 -13.31 -9.03 -9.68
C SER A 59 -13.38 -10.13 -8.62
N LYS A 60 -13.59 -9.74 -7.37
CA LYS A 60 -13.97 -10.64 -6.29
C LYS A 60 -14.91 -9.88 -5.36
N ASP A 61 -16.11 -10.40 -5.15
CA ASP A 61 -17.17 -9.70 -4.42
C ASP A 61 -17.38 -8.29 -5.02
N ASP A 62 -17.42 -7.24 -4.20
CA ASP A 62 -17.52 -5.86 -4.66
C ASP A 62 -16.15 -5.21 -4.97
N LEU A 63 -15.05 -5.97 -4.90
CA LEU A 63 -13.71 -5.49 -5.22
C LEU A 63 -13.36 -5.76 -6.69
N HIS A 64 -13.06 -4.69 -7.41
CA HIS A 64 -12.64 -4.70 -8.81
C HIS A 64 -11.21 -4.21 -8.97
N ILE A 65 -10.39 -5.00 -9.64
CA ILE A 65 -8.96 -4.75 -9.86
C ILE A 65 -8.73 -4.40 -11.31
N TYR A 66 -8.05 -3.28 -11.53
CA TYR A 66 -7.68 -2.73 -12.82
C TYR A 66 -6.17 -2.51 -12.90
N VAL A 67 -5.61 -2.61 -14.10
CA VAL A 67 -4.22 -2.28 -14.39
C VAL A 67 -4.19 -1.12 -15.37
N LYS A 68 -3.35 -0.12 -15.11
CA LYS A 68 -3.19 1.04 -15.99
C LYS A 68 -2.72 0.56 -17.35
N ARG A 69 -3.44 0.94 -18.40
CA ARG A 69 -2.98 0.76 -19.78
C ARG A 69 -1.74 1.64 -19.96
N THR A 70 -0.65 1.04 -20.40
CA THR A 70 0.64 1.72 -20.51
C THR A 70 0.64 2.70 -21.68
N GLU A 71 0.21 3.94 -21.43
CA GLU A 71 0.51 5.05 -22.33
C GLU A 71 1.97 5.49 -22.12
N ARG A 72 2.70 5.75 -23.20
CA ARG A 72 4.10 6.21 -23.19
C ARG A 72 4.19 7.66 -22.66
N VAL A 73 3.92 7.96 -21.39
CA VAL A 73 4.19 9.30 -20.83
C VAL A 73 4.67 9.24 -19.37
N GLN A 74 5.68 10.06 -19.11
CA GLN A 74 6.54 10.16 -17.95
C GLN A 74 5.78 10.66 -16.72
N SER A 75 5.67 9.84 -15.66
CA SER A 75 5.09 10.24 -14.37
C SER A 75 6.16 10.38 -13.31
N ILE A 76 5.96 11.32 -12.37
CA ILE A 76 6.72 11.76 -11.16
C ILE A 76 7.75 10.78 -10.57
N GLY A 77 7.51 9.47 -10.65
CA GLY A 77 8.57 8.46 -10.50
C GLY A 77 9.78 8.68 -11.41
N SER A 78 9.68 9.46 -12.50
CA SER A 78 10.81 9.89 -13.33
C SER A 78 11.76 10.82 -12.59
N LYS A 79 11.27 11.66 -11.66
CA LYS A 79 12.08 12.62 -10.89
C LYS A 79 12.86 11.91 -9.77
N LEU A 80 12.22 10.95 -9.10
CA LEU A 80 12.91 10.05 -8.16
C LEU A 80 13.86 9.09 -8.90
N ARG A 81 13.45 8.54 -10.04
CA ARG A 81 14.30 7.69 -10.90
C ARG A 81 15.51 8.46 -11.46
N GLU A 82 15.41 9.75 -11.70
CA GLU A 82 16.54 10.59 -12.12
C GLU A 82 17.53 10.87 -10.97
N LEU A 83 17.02 11.00 -9.74
CA LEU A 83 17.84 11.08 -8.52
C LEU A 83 18.59 9.78 -8.22
N PHE A 84 17.99 8.61 -8.46
CA PHE A 84 18.61 7.29 -8.22
C PHE A 84 19.36 6.71 -9.43
N LYS A 85 19.20 7.27 -10.64
CA LYS A 85 19.89 6.80 -11.88
C LYS A 85 21.41 6.94 -11.86
N ARG A 86 21.97 7.74 -10.95
CA ARG A 86 23.42 8.02 -10.92
C ARG A 86 24.26 6.88 -10.33
N ARG A 87 23.68 5.75 -9.89
CA ARG A 87 24.43 4.68 -9.20
C ARG A 87 24.31 3.24 -9.72
N SER A 88 23.45 2.94 -10.69
CA SER A 88 23.33 1.57 -11.20
C SER A 88 23.22 1.57 -12.72
N GLY A 89 24.30 1.14 -13.38
CA GLY A 89 24.32 0.85 -14.80
C GLY A 89 23.40 -0.32 -15.14
N ASP A 90 22.68 -0.16 -16.26
CA ASP A 90 22.05 -1.19 -17.07
C ASP A 90 21.30 -2.33 -16.36
N ALA A 91 20.04 -2.06 -16.03
CA ALA A 91 18.99 -3.08 -16.09
C ALA A 91 17.74 -2.49 -16.76
N ALA A 92 17.20 -3.25 -17.72
CA ALA A 92 16.11 -2.88 -18.60
C ALA A 92 14.94 -2.19 -17.88
N SER A 93 14.34 -1.22 -18.58
CA SER A 93 13.17 -0.45 -18.16
C SER A 93 11.92 -1.33 -18.00
N ASN A 94 11.88 -2.18 -16.98
CA ASN A 94 10.72 -2.98 -16.66
C ASN A 94 9.68 -2.05 -16.04
N LYS A 95 8.71 -1.60 -16.84
CA LYS A 95 7.64 -0.71 -16.40
C LYS A 95 6.79 -1.46 -15.37
N MET A 96 6.95 -1.10 -14.10
CA MET A 96 6.11 -1.63 -13.02
C MET A 96 4.64 -1.39 -13.37
N PRO A 97 3.78 -2.42 -13.37
CA PRO A 97 2.35 -2.24 -13.62
C PRO A 97 1.75 -1.42 -12.47
N ILE A 98 0.98 -0.37 -12.82
CA ILE A 98 0.19 0.38 -11.85
C ILE A 98 -1.16 -0.32 -11.72
N VAL A 99 -1.51 -0.74 -10.51
CA VAL A 99 -2.78 -1.40 -10.19
C VAL A 99 -3.69 -0.39 -9.49
N LEU A 100 -4.99 -0.46 -9.77
CA LEU A 100 -6.04 0.27 -9.08
C LEU A 100 -7.09 -0.75 -8.62
N SER A 101 -7.38 -0.74 -7.33
CA SER A 101 -8.44 -1.56 -6.74
C SER A 101 -9.54 -0.65 -6.22
N VAL A 102 -10.78 -0.91 -6.64
CA VAL A 102 -11.97 -0.12 -6.28
C VAL A 102 -13.06 -1.08 -5.83
N GLY A 103 -13.72 -0.77 -4.71
CA GLY A 103 -14.83 -1.55 -4.22
C GLY A 103 -15.35 -1.03 -2.88
N THR A 104 -16.37 -1.69 -2.35
CA THR A 104 -16.88 -1.45 -1.00
C THR A 104 -16.62 -2.63 -0.07
N PHE A 105 -16.59 -2.33 1.22
CA PHE A 105 -16.42 -3.32 2.28
C PHE A 105 -17.49 -3.11 3.35
N LYS A 106 -18.09 -4.20 3.84
CA LYS A 106 -19.07 -4.14 4.92
C LYS A 106 -18.35 -4.11 6.27
N GLY A 107 -18.44 -3.01 7.00
CA GLY A 107 -17.86 -2.88 8.33
C GLY A 107 -17.67 -1.43 8.75
N LYS A 108 -17.03 -1.22 9.90
CA LYS A 108 -16.59 0.12 10.32
C LYS A 108 -15.23 0.40 9.69
N LEU A 109 -15.01 1.65 9.31
CA LEU A 109 -13.70 2.11 8.81
C LEU A 109 -12.58 1.84 9.82
N ASP A 110 -12.88 1.99 11.11
CA ASP A 110 -11.91 1.84 12.19
C ASP A 110 -11.45 0.38 12.31
N ASP A 111 -12.38 -0.57 12.20
CA ASP A 111 -12.10 -2.01 12.21
C ASP A 111 -11.18 -2.38 11.03
N LEU A 112 -11.45 -1.81 9.85
CA LEU A 112 -10.63 -2.00 8.65
C LEU A 112 -9.23 -1.41 8.80
N MET A 113 -9.13 -0.25 9.43
CA MET A 113 -7.84 0.40 9.72
C MET A 113 -7.02 -0.41 10.72
N PHE A 114 -7.60 -0.86 11.83
CA PHE A 114 -6.90 -1.73 12.78
C PHE A 114 -6.48 -3.06 12.16
N GLY A 115 -7.29 -3.64 11.27
CA GLY A 115 -6.91 -4.84 10.52
C GLY A 115 -5.78 -4.63 9.51
N THR A 116 -5.56 -3.39 9.06
CA THR A 116 -4.53 -3.02 8.09
C THR A 116 -3.22 -2.63 8.77
N LEU A 117 -3.29 -1.92 9.91
CA LEU A 117 -2.15 -1.43 10.67
C LEU A 117 -1.21 -2.57 11.11
N ASN A 118 0.07 -2.41 10.83
CA ASN A 118 1.10 -3.40 11.13
C ASN A 118 2.43 -2.74 11.52
N HIS A 119 2.37 -1.72 12.37
CA HIS A 119 3.48 -0.80 12.68
C HIS A 119 4.57 -1.36 13.60
N THR A 120 4.40 -2.57 14.16
CA THR A 120 5.42 -3.29 14.94
C THR A 120 5.60 -4.71 14.40
N LYS A 121 6.73 -5.33 14.73
CA LYS A 121 7.01 -6.73 14.34
C LYS A 121 5.93 -7.69 14.83
N ASP A 122 5.52 -7.58 16.10
CA ASP A 122 4.51 -8.47 16.68
C ASP A 122 3.16 -8.34 15.97
N ILE A 123 2.75 -7.11 15.64
CA ILE A 123 1.50 -6.87 14.90
C ILE A 123 1.64 -7.37 13.46
N MET A 124 2.79 -7.22 12.80
CA MET A 124 3.04 -7.83 11.49
C MET A 124 2.89 -9.35 11.52
N HIS A 125 3.42 -10.02 12.57
CA HIS A 125 3.28 -11.47 12.73
C HIS A 125 1.80 -11.85 12.88
N VAL A 126 1.07 -11.15 13.74
CA VAL A 126 -0.37 -11.38 13.94
C VAL A 126 -1.11 -11.18 12.61
N LYS A 127 -0.88 -10.07 11.89
CA LYS A 127 -1.48 -9.79 10.56
C LYS A 127 -1.24 -10.92 9.56
N SER A 128 0.02 -11.32 9.42
CA SER A 128 0.39 -12.37 8.46
C SER A 128 -0.22 -13.74 8.77
N SER A 129 -0.54 -14.01 10.04
CA SER A 129 -1.09 -15.31 10.45
C SER A 129 -2.51 -15.55 9.91
N TYR A 130 -3.29 -14.48 9.70
CA TYR A 130 -4.65 -14.57 9.17
C TYR A 130 -4.80 -14.04 7.73
N VAL A 131 -3.94 -13.12 7.27
CA VAL A 131 -3.96 -12.64 5.86
C VAL A 131 -3.14 -13.56 4.94
N GLY A 132 -1.98 -14.03 5.41
CA GLY A 132 -1.04 -14.81 4.60
C GLY A 132 -0.36 -14.02 3.47
N ASP A 133 -0.21 -12.70 3.64
CA ASP A 133 0.39 -11.76 2.67
C ASP A 133 1.93 -11.71 2.73
N TYR A 134 2.52 -11.96 3.89
CA TYR A 134 3.98 -11.97 4.09
C TYR A 134 4.47 -13.32 4.60
N ASN A 135 5.65 -13.74 4.15
CA ASN A 135 6.34 -14.91 4.72
C ASN A 135 7.33 -14.52 5.84
N ASP A 136 7.92 -13.33 5.73
CA ASP A 136 8.84 -12.75 6.72
C ASP A 136 8.81 -11.22 6.63
N GLY A 137 9.26 -10.54 7.68
CA GLY A 137 9.38 -9.10 7.70
C GLY A 137 9.85 -8.54 9.05
N ALA A 138 10.31 -7.30 9.01
CA ALA A 138 10.76 -6.55 10.16
C ALA A 138 10.52 -5.05 9.96
N VAL A 139 10.21 -4.35 11.05
CA VAL A 139 10.22 -2.89 11.08
C VAL A 139 11.66 -2.45 11.32
N LEU A 140 12.25 -1.74 10.36
CA LEU A 140 13.64 -1.30 10.39
C LEU A 140 13.80 0.04 11.11
N ALA A 141 12.84 0.95 10.94
CA ALA A 141 12.81 2.23 11.64
C ALA A 141 11.36 2.71 11.81
N THR A 142 11.09 3.41 12.92
CA THR A 142 9.80 4.06 13.18
C THR A 142 10.00 5.57 13.25
N LEU A 143 9.32 6.29 12.35
CA LEU A 143 9.36 7.75 12.28
C LEU A 143 8.17 8.36 13.02
N ALA A 144 7.00 7.73 12.97
CA ALA A 144 5.82 8.09 13.74
C ALA A 144 5.13 6.81 14.23
N THR A 145 4.74 6.81 15.51
CA THR A 145 4.03 5.70 16.17
C THR A 145 2.60 6.17 16.48
N PRO A 146 1.60 5.28 16.38
CA PRO A 146 0.24 5.59 16.83
C PRO A 146 0.19 6.10 18.28
N THR A 147 -0.69 7.06 18.55
CA THR A 147 -0.98 7.57 19.90
C THR A 147 -2.45 7.39 20.24
N THR A 148 -2.84 7.71 21.48
CA THR A 148 -4.26 7.68 21.89
C THR A 148 -5.11 8.68 21.09
N GLU A 149 -4.53 9.83 20.77
CA GLU A 149 -5.16 10.92 20.01
C GLU A 149 -5.17 10.62 18.51
N GLU A 150 -4.09 10.03 17.99
CA GLU A 150 -3.95 9.66 16.58
C GLU A 150 -3.66 8.15 16.43
N PRO A 151 -4.65 7.27 16.70
CA PRO A 151 -4.45 5.82 16.80
C PRO A 151 -4.11 5.13 15.47
N PHE A 152 -4.23 5.86 14.36
CA PHE A 152 -3.94 5.34 13.02
C PHE A 152 -2.75 6.03 12.37
N ARG A 153 -2.14 7.03 13.03
CA ARG A 153 -0.96 7.72 12.52
C ARG A 153 0.26 6.83 12.69
N SER A 154 0.81 6.34 11.59
CA SER A 154 2.03 5.53 11.59
C SER A 154 2.90 5.89 10.41
N LEU A 155 4.22 5.97 10.61
CA LEU A 155 5.21 6.10 9.55
C LEU A 155 6.41 5.22 9.89
N THR A 156 6.65 4.21 9.07
CA THR A 156 7.65 3.17 9.35
C THR A 156 8.41 2.78 8.09
N VAL A 157 9.71 2.49 8.24
CA VAL A 157 10.50 1.81 7.21
C VAL A 157 10.49 0.33 7.56
N LYS A 158 10.07 -0.53 6.62
CA LYS A 158 10.01 -1.98 6.86
C LYS A 158 10.71 -2.74 5.77
N TRP A 159 11.16 -3.93 6.14
CA TRP A 159 11.50 -4.97 5.20
C TRP A 159 10.44 -6.07 5.27
N PHE A 160 10.10 -6.68 4.13
CA PHE A 160 9.28 -7.89 4.12
C PHE A 160 9.57 -8.73 2.87
N GLN A 161 9.22 -10.02 2.96
CA GLN A 161 9.35 -10.98 1.88
C GLN A 161 7.96 -11.51 1.49
N ILE A 162 7.64 -11.40 0.19
CA ILE A 162 6.43 -11.97 -0.39
C ILE A 162 6.78 -13.28 -1.10
N ASP A 163 5.96 -14.31 -0.88
CA ASP A 163 5.99 -15.53 -1.69
C ASP A 163 5.20 -15.30 -2.98
N LEU A 164 5.89 -15.27 -4.11
CA LEU A 164 5.23 -15.14 -5.41
C LEU A 164 4.56 -16.47 -5.80
N PRO A 165 3.43 -16.44 -6.53
CA PRO A 165 2.86 -17.65 -7.12
C PRO A 165 3.94 -18.42 -7.87
N PHE A 166 4.02 -19.74 -7.68
CA PHE A 166 5.05 -20.63 -8.22
C PHE A 166 6.47 -20.47 -7.63
N SER A 167 6.65 -19.80 -6.49
CA SER A 167 7.96 -19.80 -5.80
C SER A 167 8.43 -21.21 -5.42
N SER A 168 7.50 -22.13 -5.14
CA SER A 168 7.78 -23.54 -4.85
C SER A 168 8.26 -24.35 -6.05
N THR A 169 8.10 -23.85 -7.28
CA THR A 169 8.52 -24.56 -8.50
C THR A 169 9.99 -24.28 -8.87
N GLY A 170 10.67 -23.40 -8.12
CA GLY A 170 12.08 -23.03 -8.37
C GLY A 170 12.30 -22.12 -9.59
N LEU A 171 11.26 -21.87 -10.40
CA LEU A 171 11.29 -20.99 -11.57
C LEU A 171 11.26 -19.50 -11.19
N ILE A 172 10.69 -19.17 -10.04
CA ILE A 172 10.55 -17.79 -9.54
C ILE A 172 11.19 -17.70 -8.16
N ARG A 173 12.16 -16.81 -8.00
CA ARG A 173 12.78 -16.53 -6.70
C ARG A 173 11.88 -15.58 -5.90
N ASN A 174 11.74 -15.86 -4.60
CA ASN A 174 11.15 -14.92 -3.65
C ASN A 174 11.88 -13.58 -3.71
N ARG A 175 11.13 -12.49 -3.48
CA ARG A 175 11.67 -11.15 -3.46
C ARG A 175 11.44 -10.52 -2.09
N ASP A 176 12.50 -9.87 -1.63
CA ASP A 176 12.55 -8.97 -0.51
C ASP A 176 12.29 -7.54 -0.95
N PHE A 177 11.63 -6.78 -0.08
CA PHE A 177 11.26 -5.39 -0.31
C PHE A 177 11.64 -4.55 0.88
N ILE A 178 12.06 -3.31 0.63
CA ILE A 178 12.13 -2.27 1.66
C ILE A 178 11.07 -1.22 1.33
N CYS A 179 10.21 -0.90 2.29
CA CYS A 179 9.10 0.00 2.11
C CYS A 179 9.11 1.16 3.10
N LEU A 180 8.61 2.31 2.65
CA LEU A 180 8.10 3.34 3.54
C LEU A 180 6.59 3.15 3.66
N GLU A 181 6.10 2.83 4.84
CA GLU A 181 4.69 2.60 5.08
C GLU A 181 4.13 3.71 5.95
N ALA A 182 3.07 4.35 5.45
CA ALA A 182 2.38 5.44 6.10
C ALA A 182 0.89 5.12 6.28
N SER A 183 0.33 5.48 7.42
CA SER A 183 -1.10 5.36 7.67
C SER A 183 -1.59 6.56 8.47
N GLY A 184 -2.86 6.93 8.26
CA GLY A 184 -3.52 8.00 9.00
C GLY A 184 -4.89 8.32 8.45
N PHE A 185 -5.45 9.41 8.96
CA PHE A 185 -6.72 9.97 8.49
C PHE A 185 -6.50 11.34 7.84
N LEU A 186 -7.22 11.59 6.76
CA LEU A 186 -7.49 12.92 6.25
C LEU A 186 -8.94 13.28 6.53
N HIS A 187 -9.16 14.48 7.04
CA HIS A 187 -10.50 15.00 7.29
C HIS A 187 -10.93 15.84 6.08
N LEU A 188 -12.00 15.40 5.41
CA LEU A 188 -12.68 16.18 4.39
C LEU A 188 -13.78 17.04 5.01
N THR A 189 -14.19 18.07 4.28
CA THR A 189 -15.38 18.87 4.59
C THR A 189 -16.68 18.06 4.61
N ASN A 190 -16.73 16.87 4.00
CA ASN A 190 -17.90 16.00 3.95
C ASN A 190 -17.76 14.68 4.75
N GLY A 191 -16.69 14.52 5.55
CA GLY A 191 -16.46 13.33 6.37
C GLY A 191 -14.98 12.98 6.55
N SER A 192 -14.68 11.85 7.19
CA SER A 192 -13.29 11.38 7.36
C SER A 192 -12.92 10.32 6.31
N ILE A 193 -11.72 10.46 5.76
CA ILE A 193 -11.07 9.47 4.89
C ILE A 193 -9.91 8.86 5.64
N ALA A 194 -9.83 7.54 5.64
CA ALA A 194 -8.63 6.85 6.05
C ALA A 194 -7.72 6.60 4.84
N ILE A 195 -6.43 6.84 5.03
CA ILE A 195 -5.40 6.57 4.03
C ILE A 195 -4.43 5.57 4.63
N ALA A 196 -4.25 4.44 3.95
CA ALA A 196 -3.17 3.52 4.21
C ALA A 196 -2.31 3.42 2.94
N GLN A 197 -1.07 3.86 3.03
CA GLN A 197 -0.10 3.82 1.94
C GLN A 197 1.00 2.82 2.26
N HIS A 198 1.19 1.85 1.39
CA HIS A 198 2.38 1.00 1.38
C HIS A 198 3.23 1.38 0.17
N PHE A 199 4.45 1.88 0.40
CA PHE A 199 5.43 2.17 -0.66
C PHE A 199 6.38 0.98 -0.84
N GLU A 200 6.21 0.14 -1.85
CA GLU A 200 7.18 -0.93 -2.10
C GLU A 200 8.29 -0.44 -3.02
N SER A 201 9.56 -0.49 -2.59
CA SER A 201 10.67 -0.25 -3.50
C SER A 201 10.84 -1.46 -4.43
N GLU A 202 10.81 -1.19 -5.74
CA GLU A 202 11.25 -2.03 -6.85
C GLU A 202 11.39 -3.53 -6.53
N LEU A 203 10.38 -4.35 -6.90
CA LEU A 203 10.60 -5.43 -7.86
C LEU A 203 9.40 -6.33 -8.17
N VAL A 204 8.38 -6.55 -7.32
CA VAL A 204 7.15 -7.29 -7.72
C VAL A 204 6.01 -6.92 -6.78
N CYS A 205 5.25 -5.90 -7.19
CA CYS A 205 3.81 -5.72 -7.01
C CYS A 205 3.53 -4.23 -7.27
N GLY A 206 2.40 -3.93 -7.89
CA GLY A 206 2.02 -2.55 -8.15
C GLY A 206 1.95 -1.75 -6.85
N TRP A 207 2.03 -0.43 -6.97
CA TRP A 207 1.76 0.51 -5.89
C TRP A 207 0.45 0.13 -5.18
N HIS A 208 0.51 -0.42 -3.97
CA HIS A 208 -0.69 -0.70 -3.17
C HIS A 208 -1.04 0.56 -2.39
N LEU A 209 -1.72 1.45 -3.10
CA LEU A 209 -2.36 2.61 -2.51
C LEU A 209 -3.78 2.23 -2.09
N CYS A 210 -4.09 2.29 -0.80
CA CYS A 210 -5.44 2.06 -0.30
C CYS A 210 -6.00 3.36 0.28
N VAL A 211 -6.97 3.94 -0.42
CA VAL A 211 -7.79 5.03 0.12
C VAL A 211 -9.14 4.44 0.50
N MET A 212 -9.52 4.57 1.77
CA MET A 212 -10.75 4.02 2.33
C MET A 212 -11.55 5.18 2.91
N CYS A 213 -12.79 5.35 2.48
CA CYS A 213 -13.60 6.51 2.87
C CYS A 213 -14.98 6.09 3.37
N ARG A 214 -15.51 6.83 4.34
CA ARG A 214 -16.95 6.82 4.66
C ARG A 214 -17.63 7.84 3.73
N GLY A 215 -17.93 7.50 2.47
CA GLY A 215 -18.50 8.51 1.57
C GLY A 215 -18.67 8.12 0.09
N PRO A 216 -19.08 9.10 -0.75
CA PRO A 216 -20.26 9.14 -1.66
C PRO A 216 -20.32 8.12 -2.80
N CYS A 217 -19.33 7.23 -2.91
CA CYS A 217 -19.24 6.22 -3.96
C CYS A 217 -20.07 4.96 -3.68
N VAL A 218 -20.70 4.85 -2.50
CA VAL A 218 -21.61 3.77 -2.14
C VAL A 218 -22.96 4.03 -2.81
N ARG A 219 -23.17 3.49 -4.03
CA ARG A 219 -24.49 3.52 -4.67
C ARG A 219 -25.37 2.46 -4.03
N ASP A 220 -26.53 2.89 -3.52
CA ASP A 220 -27.67 2.08 -3.09
C ASP A 220 -27.34 0.76 -2.37
N TRP A 221 -26.94 0.86 -1.09
CA TRP A 221 -26.97 -0.29 -0.20
C TRP A 221 -28.43 -0.58 0.19
N THR A 222 -29.06 -1.54 -0.49
CA THR A 222 -30.25 -2.21 0.05
C THR A 222 -29.76 -3.39 0.89
N PRO A 223 -30.07 -3.45 2.21
CA PRO A 223 -29.76 -4.63 3.00
C PRO A 223 -30.48 -5.83 2.39
N ARG A 224 -29.72 -6.84 1.95
CA ARG A 224 -30.30 -8.18 1.82
C ARG A 224 -30.57 -8.66 3.23
N GLU A 225 -31.84 -8.64 3.63
CA GLU A 225 -32.33 -9.40 4.77
C GLU A 225 -31.99 -10.87 4.52
N GLY A 226 -30.94 -11.35 5.19
CA GLY A 226 -30.65 -12.77 5.29
C GLY A 226 -31.46 -13.31 6.47
N ASN A 227 -32.40 -14.19 6.17
CA ASN A 227 -33.11 -15.00 7.17
C ASN A 227 -32.12 -15.73 8.09
N MET A 228 -32.51 -15.81 9.37
CA MET A 228 -31.89 -16.57 10.46
C MET A 228 -31.37 -17.95 10.07
#